data_AF-A0A8C5VL61-F1
#
_entry.id   AF-A0A8C5VL61-F1
#
_cell.length_a   1.000
_cell.length_b   1.000
_cell.length_c   1.000
_cell.angle_alpha   90.00
_cell.angle_beta   90.00
_cell.angle_gamma   90.00
#
_symmetry.space_group_name_H-M   'P 1'
#
loop_
_entity.id
_entity.type
_entity.pdbx_description
1 polymer ?
#
loop_
_entity_poly.entity_id
_entity_poly.type
_entity_poly.pdbx_seq_one_letter_code
_entity_poly.pdbx_strand_id
1 'polypeptide(L)'
;MEQVPSVGRFVQITVTDGYDLKGSKGDTPVTFVRAEFNQVVLGDSAKITVSPEGTGKYNFTCSFEFNPEGGITLDDLARKPVFLTVTEVLPKERRQKEEKTLILGQAVVDLLPLLAGECSFETTVPLHPVQGSPLETPRLGAKQCSLEVKVFATEILLTPVQMAGGNLLKVTLEAAYSVPETFVPTGTVQNYMVGLQVPSFGEKDYPILFKNGTLNGNHAEAKACYERTISFVVDASGMHFIFLRLGLLYLEEKEYEKAKKTYLQACKRSPSCLTWLGLGIACYRLEELTEAEDALSEANALNNYSAEVWAYLALVCLKAGRQLEAEQAYKYTIKLKLKDEALLEEIHMVQEMVGFGNPSF
;
A
#
# COMPACT_ATOMS: atom_id res chain seq x y z
N MET A 1 43.54 25.41 16.15
CA MET A 1 42.92 24.19 15.56
C MET A 1 42.38 24.63 14.22
N GLU A 2 43.07 24.27 13.14
CA GLU A 2 42.57 24.49 11.79
C GLU A 2 41.23 23.76 11.66
N GLN A 3 40.16 24.50 11.34
CA GLN A 3 38.91 23.91 10.91
C GLN A 3 39.20 23.18 9.61
N VAL A 4 39.26 21.85 9.68
CA VAL A 4 39.19 21.01 8.49
C VAL A 4 37.87 21.39 7.80
N PRO A 5 37.89 21.85 6.54
CA PRO A 5 36.64 22.13 5.84
C PRO A 5 35.87 20.81 5.76
N SER A 6 34.63 20.80 6.26
CA SER A 6 33.77 19.62 6.14
C SER A 6 33.68 19.28 4.66
N VAL A 7 34.20 18.12 4.26
CA VAL A 7 33.98 17.59 2.93
C VAL A 7 32.45 17.48 2.78
N GLY A 8 31.88 18.24 1.83
CA GLY A 8 30.44 18.25 1.61
C GLY A 8 29.94 16.81 1.45
N ARG A 9 28.86 16.45 2.15
CA ARG A 9 28.26 15.12 2.00
C ARG A 9 27.45 15.14 0.72
N PHE A 10 27.75 14.27 -0.23
CA PHE A 10 27.04 14.26 -1.51
C PHE A 10 26.14 13.04 -1.62
N VAL A 11 24.94 13.26 -2.12
CA VAL A 11 24.07 12.21 -2.64
C VAL A 11 24.15 12.26 -4.16
N GLN A 12 24.57 11.16 -4.76
CA GLN A 12 24.69 10.97 -6.19
C GLN A 12 23.54 10.08 -6.68
N ILE A 13 22.93 10.49 -7.79
CA ILE A 13 21.87 9.75 -8.48
C ILE A 13 22.37 9.49 -9.90
N THR A 14 22.42 8.21 -10.27
CA THR A 14 22.85 7.76 -11.59
C THR A 14 21.71 7.02 -12.27
N VAL A 15 21.24 7.54 -13.40
CA VAL A 15 20.34 6.83 -14.31
C VAL A 15 21.19 6.04 -15.30
N THR A 16 21.17 4.72 -15.18
CA THR A 16 21.98 3.83 -16.03
C THR A 16 21.26 3.58 -17.36
N ASP A 17 20.09 2.97 -17.27
CA ASP A 17 19.35 2.45 -18.40
C ASP A 17 17.87 2.86 -18.30
N GLY A 18 17.19 2.92 -19.45
CA GLY A 18 15.74 3.03 -19.57
C GLY A 18 15.20 1.92 -20.46
N TYR A 19 14.05 1.38 -20.11
CA TYR A 19 13.47 0.20 -20.76
C TYR A 19 12.08 0.48 -21.33
N ASP A 20 11.78 -0.23 -22.42
CA ASP A 20 10.50 -0.16 -23.15
C ASP A 20 10.11 1.26 -23.59
N LEU A 21 11.09 2.17 -23.75
CA LEU A 21 10.86 3.55 -24.14
C LEU A 21 10.41 3.62 -25.61
N LYS A 22 9.29 4.29 -25.86
CA LYS A 22 8.73 4.47 -27.22
C LYS A 22 8.46 5.93 -27.52
N GLY A 23 8.79 6.33 -28.75
CA GLY A 23 8.60 7.69 -29.23
C GLY A 23 7.18 7.93 -29.73
N SER A 24 6.84 9.20 -29.87
CA SER A 24 5.58 9.64 -30.49
C SER A 24 5.52 9.35 -32.00
N LYS A 25 6.67 9.33 -32.68
CA LYS A 25 6.77 9.22 -34.15
C LYS A 25 7.53 7.99 -34.66
N GLY A 26 8.03 7.12 -33.79
CA GLY A 26 8.78 5.93 -34.19
C GLY A 26 9.34 5.12 -33.02
N ASP A 27 9.96 3.98 -33.36
CA ASP A 27 10.47 3.00 -32.39
C ASP A 27 11.87 3.34 -31.84
N THR A 28 12.55 4.35 -32.39
CA THR A 28 13.89 4.77 -31.98
C THR A 28 13.95 6.27 -31.63
N PRO A 29 13.19 6.74 -30.62
CA PRO A 29 13.20 8.14 -30.23
C PRO A 29 14.58 8.60 -29.75
N VAL A 30 14.89 9.88 -29.98
CA VAL A 30 16.00 10.55 -29.29
C VAL A 30 15.47 11.10 -27.98
N THR A 31 16.05 10.71 -26.86
CA THR A 31 15.56 11.08 -25.52
C THR A 31 16.68 11.59 -24.61
N PHE A 32 16.32 12.36 -23.59
CA PHE A 32 17.18 12.70 -22.48
C PHE A 32 16.39 12.67 -21.16
N VAL A 33 17.10 12.51 -20.04
CA VAL A 33 16.53 12.50 -18.69
C VAL A 33 16.93 13.79 -17.98
N ARG A 34 15.95 14.49 -17.42
CA ARG A 34 16.17 15.61 -16.50
C ARG A 34 15.98 15.11 -15.07
N ALA A 35 16.96 15.37 -14.20
CA ALA A 35 16.83 15.11 -12.77
C ALA A 35 16.50 16.40 -12.01
N GLU A 36 15.52 16.33 -11.11
CA GLU A 36 15.11 17.43 -10.24
C GLU A 36 14.95 16.91 -8.81
N PHE A 37 15.43 17.69 -7.85
CA PHE A 37 15.21 17.44 -6.43
C PHE A 37 14.93 18.75 -5.72
N ASN A 38 13.92 18.77 -4.85
CA ASN A 38 13.56 19.96 -4.08
C ASN A 38 13.32 21.21 -4.96
N GLN A 39 12.63 21.05 -6.10
CA GLN A 39 12.36 22.09 -7.10
C GLN A 39 13.61 22.68 -7.78
N VAL A 40 14.78 22.06 -7.58
CA VAL A 40 16.03 22.45 -8.21
C VAL A 40 16.41 21.41 -9.25
N VAL A 41 16.61 21.86 -10.49
CA VAL A 41 17.13 21.01 -11.56
C VAL A 41 18.58 20.66 -11.24
N LEU A 42 18.85 19.37 -11.07
CA LEU A 42 20.19 18.84 -10.80
C LEU A 42 21.02 18.70 -12.09
N GLY A 43 20.34 18.46 -13.22
CA GLY A 43 20.97 18.42 -14.54
C GLY A 43 20.16 17.66 -15.57
N ASP A 44 20.66 17.69 -16.81
CA ASP A 44 20.13 16.96 -17.95
C ASP A 44 21.17 15.93 -18.42
N SER A 45 20.71 14.73 -18.78
CA SER A 45 21.54 13.75 -19.47
C SER A 45 21.91 14.23 -20.87
N ALA A 46 22.93 13.60 -21.44
CA ALA A 46 23.11 13.65 -22.88
C ALA A 46 21.86 13.10 -23.59
N LYS A 47 21.59 13.61 -24.80
CA LYS A 47 20.59 13.05 -25.69
C LYS A 47 21.10 11.73 -26.25
N ILE A 48 20.31 10.69 -26.12
CA ILE A 48 20.64 9.35 -26.62
C ILE A 48 19.53 8.84 -27.54
N THR A 49 19.92 8.06 -28.53
CA THR A 49 18.96 7.34 -29.38
C THR A 49 18.59 6.04 -28.69
N VAL A 50 17.30 5.84 -28.43
CA VAL A 50 16.76 4.60 -27.89
C VAL A 50 16.87 3.49 -28.94
N SER A 51 17.25 2.28 -28.53
CA SER A 51 17.36 1.13 -29.41
C SER A 51 15.98 0.68 -29.94
N PRO A 52 15.92 -0.07 -31.05
CA PRO A 52 14.65 -0.61 -31.56
C PRO A 52 13.87 -1.46 -30.56
N GLU A 53 14.58 -2.05 -29.58
CA GLU A 53 14.01 -2.83 -28.48
C GLU A 53 13.49 -1.95 -27.34
N GLY A 54 13.57 -0.62 -27.46
CA GLY A 54 13.13 0.33 -26.44
C GLY A 54 14.13 0.57 -25.31
N THR A 55 15.41 0.18 -25.49
CA THR A 55 16.44 0.35 -24.45
C THR A 55 17.26 1.62 -24.69
N GLY A 56 17.36 2.49 -23.69
CA GLY A 56 18.16 3.72 -23.72
C GLY A 56 19.25 3.70 -22.65
N LYS A 57 20.52 3.85 -23.04
CA LYS A 57 21.65 3.89 -22.08
C LYS A 57 22.03 5.33 -21.78
N TYR A 58 21.63 5.84 -20.62
CA TYR A 58 21.86 7.23 -20.25
C TYR A 58 23.20 7.45 -19.56
N ASN A 59 23.60 6.55 -18.65
CA ASN A 59 24.78 6.71 -17.79
C ASN A 59 24.92 8.13 -17.22
N PHE A 60 23.80 8.71 -16.82
CA PHE A 60 23.72 10.10 -16.39
C PHE A 60 23.79 10.19 -14.88
N THR A 61 24.82 10.87 -14.37
CA THR A 61 25.01 11.10 -12.94
C THR A 61 24.79 12.56 -12.60
N CYS A 62 23.99 12.80 -11.57
CA CYS A 62 23.82 14.11 -10.95
C CYS A 62 24.00 13.96 -9.44
N SER A 63 24.18 15.09 -8.75
CA SER A 63 24.36 15.07 -7.31
C SER A 63 23.89 16.35 -6.67
N PHE A 64 23.55 16.27 -5.40
CA PHE A 64 23.33 17.43 -4.55
C PHE A 64 24.09 17.28 -3.24
N GLU A 65 24.39 18.41 -2.61
CA GLU A 65 25.04 18.47 -1.32
C GLU A 65 24.00 18.33 -0.20
N PHE A 66 24.20 17.35 0.66
CA PHE A 66 23.46 17.14 1.90
C PHE A 66 24.20 17.83 3.05
N ASN A 67 23.47 18.63 3.82
CA ASN A 67 24.03 19.29 4.99
C ASN A 67 22.98 19.35 6.12
N PRO A 68 23.20 18.64 7.24
CA PRO A 68 22.29 18.63 8.38
C PRO A 68 22.07 20.02 9.03
N GLU A 69 23.03 20.93 8.88
CA GLU A 69 23.04 22.24 9.54
C GLU A 69 22.44 23.35 8.66
N GLY A 70 22.10 23.07 7.40
CA GLY A 70 21.44 24.00 6.50
C GLY A 70 21.52 23.57 5.03
N GLY A 71 20.62 24.07 4.17
CA GLY A 71 20.53 23.60 2.77
C GLY A 71 19.59 22.41 2.65
N ILE A 72 20.06 21.30 2.06
CA ILE A 72 19.28 20.06 1.97
C ILE A 72 19.48 19.26 3.25
N THR A 73 18.43 19.18 4.06
CA THR A 73 18.42 18.55 5.37
C THR A 73 17.92 17.10 5.31
N LEU A 74 17.97 16.39 6.44
CA LEU A 74 17.39 15.05 6.57
C LEU A 74 15.88 15.04 6.31
N ASP A 75 15.18 16.11 6.71
CA ASP A 75 13.75 16.25 6.47
C ASP A 75 13.41 16.38 4.98
N ASP A 76 14.28 17.03 4.20
CA ASP A 76 14.12 17.13 2.76
C ASP A 76 14.27 15.75 2.10
N LEU A 77 15.27 14.96 2.50
CA LEU A 77 15.47 13.59 2.02
C LEU A 77 14.30 12.66 2.38
N ALA A 78 13.69 12.85 3.55
CA ALA A 78 12.60 12.01 4.03
C ALA A 78 11.25 12.31 3.35
N ARG A 79 11.05 13.54 2.86
CA ARG A 79 9.72 14.01 2.39
C ARG A 79 9.64 14.37 0.92
N LYS A 80 10.78 14.58 0.25
CA LYS A 80 10.83 15.01 -1.16
C LYS A 80 11.49 13.92 -1.98
N PRO A 81 10.83 13.38 -3.01
CA PRO A 81 11.48 12.44 -3.90
C PRO A 81 12.35 13.16 -4.93
N VAL A 82 13.23 12.39 -5.59
CA VAL A 82 13.90 12.83 -6.81
C VAL A 82 12.99 12.55 -8.00
N PHE A 83 12.76 13.54 -8.85
CA PHE A 83 12.00 13.40 -10.09
C PHE A 83 12.94 13.20 -11.27
N LEU A 84 12.64 12.21 -12.09
CA LEU A 84 13.34 11.92 -13.34
C LEU A 84 12.35 12.07 -14.50
N THR A 85 12.51 13.11 -15.31
CA THR A 85 11.63 13.38 -16.44
C THR A 85 12.30 12.95 -17.74
N VAL A 86 11.69 12.01 -18.45
CA VAL A 86 12.17 11.54 -19.75
C VAL A 86 11.49 12.36 -20.85
N THR A 87 12.31 13.00 -21.69
CA THR A 87 11.85 13.89 -22.75
C THR A 87 12.33 13.40 -24.11
N GLU A 88 11.40 13.22 -25.05
CA GLU A 88 11.67 12.98 -26.46
C GLU A 88 12.01 14.30 -27.16
N VAL A 89 13.06 14.24 -27.98
CA VAL A 89 13.49 15.32 -28.87
C VAL A 89 12.93 15.03 -30.25
N LEU A 90 12.04 15.90 -30.72
CA LEU A 90 11.40 15.72 -32.02
C LEU A 90 12.34 16.14 -33.16
N PRO A 91 12.32 15.43 -34.30
CA PRO A 91 13.12 15.79 -35.46
C PRO A 91 12.87 17.23 -35.90
N LYS A 92 13.95 17.98 -36.11
CA LYS A 92 13.87 19.40 -36.49
C LYS A 92 13.34 19.54 -37.93
N GLU A 93 12.18 20.16 -38.10
CA GLU A 93 11.65 20.50 -39.42
C GLU A 93 12.40 21.71 -40.01
N ARG A 94 12.60 21.73 -41.33
CA ARG A 94 13.41 22.74 -42.08
C ARG A 94 13.06 24.22 -41.82
N ARG A 95 11.96 24.54 -41.11
CA ARG A 95 11.47 25.90 -40.83
C ARG A 95 11.50 26.32 -39.34
N GLN A 96 11.84 25.44 -38.40
CA GLN A 96 11.79 25.76 -36.97
C GLN A 96 13.17 26.21 -36.44
N LYS A 97 13.21 27.32 -35.70
CA LYS A 97 14.43 27.82 -35.04
C LYS A 97 14.79 26.98 -33.81
N GLU A 98 13.78 26.64 -33.01
CA GLU A 98 13.91 25.86 -31.78
C GLU A 98 13.61 24.38 -32.01
N GLU A 99 14.24 23.54 -31.20
CA GLU A 99 14.02 22.10 -31.19
C GLU A 99 12.80 21.80 -30.33
N LYS A 100 11.80 21.14 -30.93
CA LYS A 100 10.60 20.76 -30.19
C LYS A 100 10.86 19.53 -29.35
N THR A 101 10.39 19.56 -28.11
CA THR A 101 10.49 18.44 -27.17
C THR A 101 9.11 18.00 -26.72
N LEU A 102 8.98 16.73 -26.34
CA LEU A 102 7.75 16.13 -25.84
C LEU A 102 8.08 15.31 -24.60
N ILE A 103 7.39 15.55 -23.49
CA ILE A 103 7.61 14.77 -22.27
C ILE A 103 6.94 13.40 -22.44
N LEU A 104 7.73 12.33 -22.32
CA LEU A 104 7.22 10.96 -22.38
C LEU A 104 6.65 10.54 -21.02
N GLY A 105 7.33 10.88 -19.93
CA GLY A 105 6.84 10.57 -18.61
C GLY A 105 7.79 11.02 -17.51
N GLN A 106 7.38 10.74 -16.28
CA GLN A 106 8.14 11.05 -15.09
C GLN A 106 8.22 9.83 -14.18
N ALA A 107 9.41 9.56 -13.67
CA ALA A 107 9.67 8.56 -12.66
C ALA A 107 10.06 9.25 -11.35
N VAL A 108 9.84 8.55 -10.25
CA VAL A 108 10.04 9.05 -8.88
C VAL A 108 10.99 8.11 -8.16
N VAL A 109 12.07 8.64 -7.59
CA VAL A 109 13.06 7.87 -6.83
C VAL A 109 12.99 8.30 -5.36
N ASP A 110 12.77 7.32 -4.49
CA ASP A 110 12.69 7.49 -3.05
C ASP A 110 14.10 7.36 -2.42
N LEU A 111 14.47 8.30 -1.55
CA LEU A 111 15.75 8.34 -0.84
C LEU A 111 15.69 7.74 0.57
N LEU A 112 14.54 7.23 1.00
CA LEU A 112 14.34 6.57 2.30
C LEU A 112 15.38 5.45 2.61
N PRO A 113 15.88 4.63 1.66
CA PRO A 113 16.92 3.65 1.98
C PRO A 113 18.18 4.27 2.58
N LEU A 114 18.57 5.49 2.18
CA LEU A 114 19.71 6.19 2.77
C LEU A 114 19.48 6.54 4.25
N LEU A 115 18.22 6.79 4.62
CA LEU A 115 17.81 7.06 6.00
C LEU A 115 17.65 5.78 6.82
N ALA A 116 17.51 4.63 6.15
CA ALA A 116 17.50 3.31 6.80
C ALA A 116 18.93 2.79 7.09
N GLY A 117 19.96 3.58 6.79
CA GLY A 117 21.37 3.25 7.07
C GLY A 117 22.13 2.68 5.87
N GLU A 118 21.52 2.63 4.68
CA GLU A 118 22.21 2.25 3.46
C GLU A 118 23.07 3.41 2.93
N CYS A 119 24.25 3.11 2.39
CA CYS A 119 25.08 4.09 1.68
C CYS A 119 24.85 4.06 0.17
N SER A 120 24.22 3.01 -0.35
CA SER A 120 23.92 2.87 -1.77
C SER A 120 22.83 1.86 -2.02
N PHE A 121 21.98 2.10 -3.03
CA PHE A 121 20.99 1.15 -3.49
C PHE A 121 20.73 1.29 -5.00
N GLU A 122 20.17 0.24 -5.59
CA GLU A 122 19.78 0.18 -6.99
C GLU A 122 18.30 -0.18 -7.08
N THR A 123 17.58 0.46 -8.00
CA THR A 123 16.15 0.26 -8.16
C THR A 123 15.70 0.51 -9.59
N THR A 124 14.65 -0.20 -10.01
CA THR A 124 13.96 0.06 -11.28
C THR A 124 12.66 0.80 -10.97
N VAL A 125 12.55 2.05 -11.44
CA VAL A 125 11.40 2.90 -11.19
C VAL A 125 10.50 2.98 -12.43
N PRO A 126 9.17 2.81 -12.28
CA PRO A 126 8.24 2.95 -13.39
C PRO A 126 8.20 4.40 -13.89
N LEU A 127 8.13 4.56 -15.21
CA LEU A 127 7.96 5.84 -15.87
C LEU A 127 6.47 6.08 -16.10
N HIS A 128 5.89 7.01 -15.36
CA HIS A 128 4.47 7.33 -15.44
C HIS A 128 4.19 8.38 -16.51
N PRO A 129 3.15 8.21 -17.34
CA PRO A 129 2.76 9.23 -18.31
C PRO A 129 2.34 10.52 -17.60
N VAL A 130 2.74 11.66 -18.15
CA VAL A 130 2.24 12.98 -17.75
C VAL A 130 1.14 13.44 -18.70
N GLN A 131 0.31 14.39 -18.28
CA GLN A 131 -0.77 14.92 -19.13
C GLN A 131 -0.25 15.39 -20.49
N GLY A 132 -0.84 14.89 -21.57
CA GLY A 132 -0.41 15.20 -22.95
C GLY A 132 0.76 14.35 -23.45
N SER A 133 1.20 13.35 -22.67
CA SER A 133 2.19 12.36 -23.10
C SER A 133 1.59 11.37 -24.10
N PRO A 134 2.37 10.91 -25.11
CA PRO A 134 1.96 9.82 -25.99
C PRO A 134 1.80 8.48 -25.24
N LEU A 135 2.29 8.37 -24.00
CA LEU A 135 2.16 7.20 -23.13
C LEU A 135 0.85 7.19 -22.32
N GLU A 136 0.04 8.25 -22.35
CA GLU A 136 -1.22 8.37 -21.59
C GLU A 136 -2.30 7.38 -22.05
N THR A 137 -2.24 6.92 -23.31
CA THR A 137 -3.17 5.92 -23.84
C THR A 137 -2.55 4.52 -23.78
N PRO A 138 -2.98 3.64 -22.84
CA PRO A 138 -2.43 2.30 -22.72
C PRO A 138 -2.73 1.50 -23.98
N ARG A 139 -1.68 1.08 -24.70
CA ARG A 139 -1.80 0.17 -25.85
C ARG A 139 -1.93 -1.26 -25.30
N LEU A 140 -2.89 -2.02 -25.82
CA LEU A 140 -3.06 -3.44 -25.46
C LEU A 140 -1.74 -4.21 -25.62
N GLY A 141 -1.24 -4.78 -24.53
CA GLY A 141 0.01 -5.55 -24.49
C GLY A 141 1.31 -4.75 -24.39
N ALA A 142 1.26 -3.42 -24.17
CA ALA A 142 2.46 -2.63 -23.92
C ALA A 142 3.05 -2.91 -22.53
N LYS A 143 4.37 -3.11 -22.47
CA LYS A 143 5.13 -3.16 -21.22
C LYS A 143 5.22 -1.76 -20.62
N GLN A 144 5.24 -1.70 -19.29
CA GLN A 144 5.42 -0.46 -18.54
C GLN A 144 6.85 0.06 -18.72
N CYS A 145 6.99 1.27 -19.26
CA CYS A 145 8.29 1.93 -19.35
C CYS A 145 8.89 2.12 -17.96
N SER A 146 10.22 2.02 -17.84
CA SER A 146 10.93 2.17 -16.56
C SER A 146 12.35 2.70 -16.74
N LEU A 147 12.94 3.17 -15.64
CA LEU A 147 14.34 3.58 -15.56
C LEU A 147 15.07 2.76 -14.48
N GLU A 148 16.29 2.35 -14.76
CA GLU A 148 17.21 1.79 -13.78
C GLU A 148 18.05 2.91 -13.17
N VAL A 149 18.04 2.98 -11.84
CA VAL A 149 18.63 4.08 -11.08
C VAL A 149 19.47 3.53 -9.94
N LYS A 150 20.69 4.07 -9.81
CA LYS A 150 21.61 3.86 -8.70
C LYS A 150 21.70 5.12 -7.88
N VAL A 151 21.59 4.98 -6.57
CA VAL A 151 21.77 6.09 -5.63
C VAL A 151 22.93 5.74 -4.71
N PHE A 152 23.81 6.71 -4.47
CA PHE A 152 24.99 6.57 -3.64
C PHE A 152 25.17 7.80 -2.75
N ALA A 153 25.44 7.60 -1.47
CA ALA A 153 25.86 8.64 -0.54
C ALA A 153 27.33 8.40 -0.15
N THR A 154 28.11 9.48 -0.06
CA THR A 154 29.55 9.40 0.29
C THR A 154 29.81 8.76 1.66
N GLU A 155 28.85 8.84 2.57
CA GLU A 155 28.87 8.19 3.88
C GLU A 155 27.44 7.85 4.34
N ILE A 156 27.32 7.05 5.40
CA ILE A 156 26.02 6.76 6.02
C ILE A 156 25.47 8.06 6.60
N LEU A 157 24.26 8.46 6.18
CA LEU A 157 23.69 9.76 6.52
C LEU A 157 23.26 9.87 7.99
N LEU A 158 22.93 8.73 8.62
CA LEU A 158 22.54 8.63 10.02
C LEU A 158 23.43 7.63 10.76
N THR A 159 23.99 8.04 11.90
CA THR A 159 24.74 7.12 12.76
C THR A 159 23.80 6.06 13.37
N PRO A 160 24.32 4.87 13.78
CA PRO A 160 23.51 3.86 14.47
C PRO A 160 22.79 4.40 15.71
N VAL A 161 23.41 5.34 16.43
CA VAL A 161 22.81 5.99 17.60
C VAL A 161 21.64 6.90 17.19
N GLN A 162 21.77 7.66 16.10
CA GLN A 162 20.70 8.50 15.58
C GLN A 162 19.53 7.68 15.02
N MET A 163 19.81 6.54 14.38
CA MET A 163 18.77 5.62 13.92
C MET A 163 18.06 4.95 15.10
N ALA A 164 18.79 4.52 16.13
CA ALA A 164 18.19 3.93 17.33
C ALA A 164 17.42 4.95 18.18
N GLY A 165 17.82 6.23 18.15
CA GLY A 165 17.16 7.32 18.85
C GLY A 165 16.04 8.01 18.05
N GLY A 166 15.89 7.69 16.76
CA GLY A 166 14.95 8.32 15.85
C GLY A 166 13.81 7.37 15.43
N ASN A 167 12.66 7.94 15.04
CA ASN A 167 11.55 7.19 14.47
C ASN A 167 11.39 7.57 12.99
N LEU A 168 11.61 6.63 12.07
CA LEU A 168 11.31 6.81 10.64
C LEU A 168 9.93 6.22 10.35
N LEU A 169 8.95 7.08 10.04
CA LEU A 169 7.61 6.66 9.65
C LEU A 169 7.49 6.69 8.12
N LYS A 170 7.28 5.52 7.50
CA LYS A 170 6.93 5.40 6.09
C LYS A 170 5.42 5.29 5.95
N VAL A 171 4.82 6.15 5.12
CA VAL A 171 3.40 6.08 4.77
C VAL A 171 3.29 5.75 3.29
N THR A 172 2.76 4.59 2.97
CA THR A 172 2.54 4.13 1.59
C THR A 172 1.04 4.15 1.28
N LEU A 173 0.65 4.81 0.19
CA LEU A 173 -0.72 4.76 -0.33
C LEU A 173 -0.81 3.60 -1.33
N GLU A 174 -1.34 2.45 -0.90
CA GLU A 174 -1.45 1.27 -1.78
C GLU A 174 -2.60 1.36 -2.78
N ALA A 175 -3.71 1.96 -2.38
CA ALA A 175 -4.89 2.13 -3.21
C ALA A 175 -5.65 3.39 -2.82
N ALA A 176 -6.22 4.06 -3.82
CA ALA A 176 -7.11 5.19 -3.63
C ALA A 176 -8.29 5.06 -4.59
N TYR A 177 -9.49 5.22 -4.06
CA TYR A 177 -10.75 5.08 -4.81
C TYR A 177 -11.44 6.45 -4.88
N SER A 178 -12.14 6.70 -6.00
CA SER A 178 -12.80 7.98 -6.27
C SER A 178 -11.86 9.19 -6.20
N VAL A 179 -10.59 8.97 -6.57
CA VAL A 179 -9.62 10.05 -6.76
C VAL A 179 -10.07 10.89 -7.95
N PRO A 180 -10.10 12.23 -7.86
CA PRO A 180 -10.39 13.05 -9.01
C PRO A 180 -9.41 12.73 -10.16
N GLU A 181 -9.91 12.73 -11.40
CA GLU A 181 -9.07 12.52 -12.60
C GLU A 181 -7.91 13.52 -12.66
N THR A 182 -8.05 14.68 -12.01
CA THR A 182 -7.00 15.68 -11.90
C THR A 182 -7.00 16.30 -10.51
N PHE A 183 -5.86 16.27 -9.83
CA PHE A 183 -5.65 17.05 -8.60
C PHE A 183 -5.42 18.51 -8.97
N VAL A 184 -6.49 19.32 -8.93
CA VAL A 184 -6.40 20.75 -9.24
C VAL A 184 -5.97 21.50 -7.97
N PRO A 185 -4.76 22.10 -7.92
CA PRO A 185 -4.25 22.76 -6.71
C PRO A 185 -5.05 24.01 -6.31
N THR A 186 -5.87 24.53 -7.22
CA THR A 186 -6.59 25.81 -7.12
C THR A 186 -8.10 25.64 -6.84
N GLY A 187 -8.58 24.42 -6.60
CA GLY A 187 -9.99 24.13 -6.27
C GLY A 187 -10.29 24.08 -4.76
N THR A 188 -11.51 23.67 -4.39
CA THR A 188 -11.84 23.34 -2.99
C THR A 188 -10.92 22.24 -2.50
N VAL A 189 -10.03 22.58 -1.57
CA VAL A 189 -9.04 21.65 -1.01
C VAL A 189 -9.76 20.51 -0.28
N GLN A 190 -9.67 19.30 -0.84
CA GLN A 190 -10.13 18.09 -0.15
C GLN A 190 -9.06 17.67 0.84
N ASN A 191 -9.17 18.17 2.07
CA ASN A 191 -8.25 17.84 3.15
C ASN A 191 -8.68 16.53 3.81
N TYR A 192 -7.87 15.48 3.64
CA TYR A 192 -8.01 14.21 4.33
C TYR A 192 -7.03 14.20 5.51
N MET A 193 -7.54 14.19 6.74
CA MET A 193 -6.71 14.20 7.95
C MET A 193 -6.91 12.93 8.75
N VAL A 194 -5.80 12.33 9.19
CA VAL A 194 -5.80 11.21 10.13
C VAL A 194 -4.87 11.56 11.29
N GLY A 195 -5.40 11.48 12.51
CA GLY A 195 -4.60 11.51 13.74
C GLY A 195 -4.35 10.09 14.22
N LEU A 196 -3.09 9.69 14.33
CA LEU A 196 -2.68 8.39 14.85
C LEU A 196 -1.68 8.58 15.97
N GLN A 197 -1.77 7.72 16.98
CA GLN A 197 -0.69 7.58 17.94
C GLN A 197 0.49 6.92 17.22
N VAL A 198 1.65 7.59 17.21
CA VAL A 198 2.87 7.06 16.59
C VAL A 198 3.21 5.72 17.26
N PRO A 199 3.27 4.60 16.51
CA PRO A 199 3.63 3.31 17.07
C PRO A 199 4.99 3.38 17.77
N SER A 200 5.11 2.79 18.95
CA SER A 200 6.40 2.72 19.65
C SER A 200 7.36 1.77 18.93
N PHE A 201 8.66 2.06 19.05
CA PHE A 201 9.79 1.43 18.36
C PHE A 201 9.68 -0.09 18.20
N GLY A 202 9.87 -0.57 16.97
CA GLY A 202 9.99 -1.99 16.65
C GLY A 202 8.66 -2.75 16.56
N GLU A 203 7.89 -2.54 15.48
CA GLU A 203 7.27 -3.59 14.65
C GLU A 203 6.13 -3.08 13.75
N LYS A 204 6.13 -3.64 12.53
CA LYS A 204 5.01 -3.88 11.58
C LYS A 204 4.37 -2.70 10.87
N ASP A 205 4.13 -2.92 9.58
CA ASP A 205 3.27 -2.10 8.73
C ASP A 205 1.93 -1.86 9.43
N TYR A 206 1.60 -0.60 9.67
CA TYR A 206 0.33 -0.20 10.27
C TYR A 206 -0.59 0.33 9.18
N PRO A 207 -1.58 -0.44 8.72
CA PRO A 207 -2.46 0.01 7.65
C PRO A 207 -3.35 1.16 8.14
N ILE A 208 -3.25 2.30 7.47
CA ILE A 208 -4.06 3.50 7.74
C ILE A 208 -5.13 3.60 6.67
N LEU A 209 -6.40 3.63 7.07
CA LEU A 209 -7.53 3.72 6.15
C LEU A 209 -8.17 5.11 6.21
N PHE A 210 -8.24 5.77 5.06
CA PHE A 210 -9.01 7.00 4.89
C PHE A 210 -10.47 6.67 4.57
N LYS A 211 -11.37 7.07 5.47
CA LYS A 211 -12.81 7.12 5.23
C LYS A 211 -13.26 8.57 5.33
N ASN A 212 -13.23 9.33 4.23
CA ASN A 212 -14.15 10.43 3.91
C ASN A 212 -13.63 11.35 2.79
N GLY A 213 -13.84 10.90 1.55
CA GLY A 213 -14.41 11.77 0.52
C GLY A 213 -15.87 11.37 0.40
N THR A 214 -16.63 11.46 1.49
CA THR A 214 -18.03 11.01 1.65
C THR A 214 -18.28 9.54 1.26
N LEU A 215 -18.43 8.66 2.24
CA LEU A 215 -19.10 7.38 2.03
C LEU A 215 -20.59 7.67 1.78
N ASN A 216 -21.01 7.84 0.53
CA ASN A 216 -22.40 7.58 0.21
C ASN A 216 -22.67 6.13 0.62
N GLY A 217 -23.69 5.89 1.43
CA GLY A 217 -24.10 4.57 1.94
C GLY A 217 -24.57 3.58 0.87
N ASN A 218 -23.98 3.64 -0.33
CA ASN A 218 -24.27 2.73 -1.42
C ASN A 218 -23.35 1.50 -1.29
N HIS A 219 -23.66 0.64 -0.33
CA HIS A 219 -22.96 -0.64 -0.11
C HIS A 219 -22.86 -1.47 -1.40
N ALA A 220 -23.84 -1.32 -2.30
CA ALA A 220 -23.87 -1.96 -3.60
C ALA A 220 -22.73 -1.56 -4.54
N GLU A 221 -22.34 -0.28 -4.58
CA GLU A 221 -21.24 0.20 -5.45
C GLU A 221 -19.88 -0.30 -4.95
N ALA A 222 -19.64 -0.24 -3.63
CA ALA A 222 -18.41 -0.73 -3.02
C ALA A 222 -18.23 -2.23 -3.25
N LYS A 223 -19.31 -3.00 -3.07
CA LYS A 223 -19.35 -4.43 -3.35
C LYS A 223 -19.02 -4.74 -4.80
N ALA A 224 -19.66 -4.05 -5.75
CA ALA A 224 -19.39 -4.23 -7.18
C ALA A 224 -17.91 -3.95 -7.53
N CYS A 225 -17.30 -2.94 -6.91
CA CYS A 225 -15.86 -2.65 -7.08
C CYS A 225 -14.97 -3.79 -6.55
N TYR A 226 -15.27 -4.36 -5.39
CA TYR A 226 -14.51 -5.49 -4.83
C TYR A 226 -14.67 -6.77 -5.66
N GLU A 227 -15.90 -7.12 -6.05
CA GLU A 227 -16.19 -8.26 -6.93
C GLU A 227 -15.44 -8.12 -8.27
N ARG A 228 -15.49 -6.92 -8.87
CA ARG A 228 -14.76 -6.62 -10.11
C ARG A 228 -13.25 -6.79 -9.92
N THR A 229 -12.69 -6.31 -8.81
CA THR A 229 -11.25 -6.41 -8.54
C THR A 229 -10.78 -7.87 -8.43
N ILE A 230 -11.54 -8.72 -7.73
CA ILE A 230 -11.26 -10.16 -7.64
C ILE A 230 -11.38 -10.84 -9.01
N SER A 231 -12.28 -10.38 -9.89
CA SER A 231 -12.46 -10.96 -11.22
C SER A 231 -11.30 -10.72 -12.19
N PHE A 232 -10.55 -9.62 -12.01
CA PHE A 232 -9.44 -9.24 -12.90
C PHE A 232 -8.07 -9.68 -12.39
N VAL A 233 -7.89 -9.76 -11.06
CA VAL A 233 -6.58 -9.93 -10.45
C VAL A 233 -6.57 -11.25 -9.68
N VAL A 234 -5.94 -12.27 -10.27
CA VAL A 234 -5.92 -13.63 -9.70
C VAL A 234 -4.75 -13.81 -8.73
N ASP A 235 -3.69 -12.99 -8.79
CA ASP A 235 -2.43 -13.29 -8.09
C ASP A 235 -1.65 -12.05 -7.59
N ALA A 236 -2.33 -10.99 -7.16
CA ALA A 236 -1.63 -9.85 -6.56
C ALA A 236 -1.27 -10.13 -5.08
N SER A 237 -0.01 -9.90 -4.72
CA SER A 237 0.40 -9.76 -3.32
C SER A 237 -0.39 -8.61 -2.70
N GLY A 238 -1.12 -8.89 -1.60
CA GLY A 238 -1.91 -7.87 -0.88
C GLY A 238 -3.42 -8.04 -0.94
N MET A 239 -4.01 -8.89 -1.80
CA MET A 239 -5.48 -8.96 -1.94
C MET A 239 -6.30 -9.35 -0.69
N HIS A 240 -5.64 -9.79 0.39
CA HIS A 240 -6.27 -10.23 1.64
C HIS A 240 -7.31 -9.25 2.19
N PHE A 241 -7.07 -7.94 2.10
CA PHE A 241 -8.01 -6.92 2.56
C PHE A 241 -9.28 -6.82 1.71
N ILE A 242 -9.21 -7.13 0.42
CA ILE A 242 -10.38 -7.14 -0.48
C ILE A 242 -11.31 -8.29 -0.10
N PHE A 243 -10.75 -9.48 0.13
CA PHE A 243 -11.53 -10.63 0.57
C PHE A 243 -12.16 -10.40 1.95
N LEU A 244 -11.43 -9.80 2.90
CA LEU A 244 -11.97 -9.46 4.22
C LEU A 244 -13.15 -8.49 4.13
N ARG A 245 -13.05 -7.43 3.31
CA ARG A 245 -14.10 -6.42 3.17
C ARG A 245 -15.30 -6.92 2.39
N LEU A 246 -15.08 -7.65 1.29
CA LEU A 246 -16.17 -8.25 0.53
C LEU A 246 -16.91 -9.30 1.37
N GLY A 247 -16.17 -10.12 2.13
CA GLY A 247 -16.75 -11.09 3.05
C GLY A 247 -17.62 -10.42 4.12
N LEU A 248 -17.15 -9.31 4.69
CA LEU A 248 -17.93 -8.55 5.69
C LEU A 248 -19.21 -7.96 5.10
N LEU A 249 -19.13 -7.35 3.91
CA LEU A 249 -20.32 -6.83 3.22
C LEU A 249 -21.34 -7.94 2.95
N TYR A 250 -20.88 -9.13 2.54
CA TYR A 250 -21.76 -10.27 2.39
C TYR A 250 -22.38 -10.74 3.71
N LEU A 251 -21.65 -10.68 4.83
CA LEU A 251 -22.22 -10.98 6.16
C LEU A 251 -23.29 -9.96 6.56
N GLU A 252 -23.03 -8.66 6.38
CA GLU A 252 -23.96 -7.57 6.69
C GLU A 252 -25.24 -7.66 5.84
N GLU A 253 -25.10 -8.03 4.56
CA GLU A 253 -26.23 -8.26 3.64
C GLU A 253 -26.87 -9.64 3.80
N LYS A 254 -26.42 -10.45 4.76
CA LYS A 254 -26.90 -11.81 5.05
C LYS A 254 -26.73 -12.81 3.89
N GLU A 255 -25.83 -12.52 2.95
CA GLU A 255 -25.42 -13.42 1.88
C GLU A 255 -24.32 -14.39 2.34
N TYR A 256 -24.64 -15.20 3.34
CA TYR A 256 -23.65 -16.00 4.07
C TYR A 256 -22.89 -17.01 3.19
N GLU A 257 -23.52 -17.58 2.16
CA GLU A 257 -22.86 -18.47 1.20
C GLU A 257 -21.74 -17.77 0.42
N LYS A 258 -21.97 -16.52 0.00
CA LYS A 258 -20.95 -15.73 -0.68
C LYS A 258 -19.86 -15.32 0.30
N ALA A 259 -20.23 -14.91 1.52
CA ALA A 259 -19.29 -14.62 2.60
C ALA A 259 -18.35 -15.81 2.85
N LYS A 260 -18.91 -17.02 3.03
CA LYS A 260 -18.15 -18.27 3.25
C LYS A 260 -17.14 -18.50 2.13
N LYS A 261 -17.57 -18.42 0.87
CA LYS A 261 -16.67 -18.60 -0.29
C LYS A 261 -15.54 -17.56 -0.32
N THR A 262 -15.86 -16.30 -0.08
CA THR A 262 -14.88 -15.20 -0.06
C THR A 262 -13.89 -15.35 1.09
N TYR A 263 -14.35 -15.64 2.30
CA TYR A 263 -13.47 -15.87 3.45
C TYR A 263 -12.62 -17.13 3.30
N LEU A 264 -13.14 -18.20 2.68
CA LEU A 264 -12.34 -19.39 2.38
C LEU A 264 -11.18 -19.08 1.43
N GLN A 265 -11.41 -18.23 0.42
CA GLN A 265 -10.33 -17.73 -0.44
C GLN A 265 -9.33 -16.87 0.36
N ALA A 266 -9.82 -16.04 1.28
CA ALA A 266 -8.98 -15.24 2.17
C ALA A 266 -8.08 -16.13 3.04
N CYS A 267 -8.64 -17.16 3.70
CA CYS A 267 -7.90 -18.08 4.56
C CYS A 267 -6.82 -18.85 3.79
N LYS A 268 -7.08 -19.24 2.53
CA LYS A 268 -6.10 -19.94 1.69
C LYS A 268 -4.91 -19.06 1.28
N ARG A 269 -5.15 -17.76 1.10
CA ARG A 269 -4.13 -16.82 0.60
C ARG A 269 -3.37 -16.12 1.72
N SER A 270 -4.07 -15.70 2.76
CA SER A 270 -3.54 -14.91 3.86
C SER A 270 -4.31 -15.24 5.15
N PRO A 271 -4.03 -16.40 5.75
CA PRO A 271 -4.70 -16.81 6.98
C PRO A 271 -4.42 -15.82 8.11
N SER A 272 -5.48 -15.40 8.81
CA SER A 272 -5.42 -14.53 9.98
C SER A 272 -6.59 -14.84 10.91
N CYS A 273 -6.53 -14.38 12.15
CA CYS A 273 -7.66 -14.49 13.07
C CYS A 273 -8.96 -13.92 12.47
N LEU A 274 -8.89 -12.79 11.76
CA LEU A 274 -10.07 -12.13 11.16
C LEU A 274 -10.64 -12.90 9.95
N THR A 275 -9.80 -13.50 9.12
CA THR A 275 -10.29 -14.30 7.98
C THR A 275 -11.00 -15.56 8.46
N TRP A 276 -10.42 -16.23 9.47
CA TRP A 276 -10.99 -17.43 10.06
C TRP A 276 -12.23 -17.13 10.90
N LEU A 277 -12.24 -16.01 11.64
CA LEU A 277 -13.44 -15.53 12.32
C LEU A 277 -14.56 -15.26 11.33
N GLY A 278 -14.32 -14.51 10.25
CA GLY A 278 -15.32 -14.24 9.22
C GLY A 278 -15.88 -15.51 8.56
N LEU A 279 -15.02 -16.51 8.31
CA LEU A 279 -15.45 -17.83 7.85
C LEU A 279 -16.32 -18.53 8.90
N GLY A 280 -15.90 -18.53 10.16
CA GLY A 280 -16.64 -19.12 11.27
C GLY A 280 -18.01 -18.50 11.48
N ILE A 281 -18.11 -17.17 11.38
CA ILE A 281 -19.39 -16.44 11.43
C ILE A 281 -20.28 -16.87 10.26
N ALA A 282 -19.74 -16.92 9.03
CA ALA A 282 -20.51 -17.33 7.86
C ALA A 282 -21.06 -18.76 8.02
N CYS A 283 -20.22 -19.72 8.43
CA CYS A 283 -20.63 -21.10 8.69
C CYS A 283 -21.66 -21.19 9.83
N TYR A 284 -21.47 -20.46 10.93
CA TYR A 284 -22.42 -20.43 12.06
C TYR A 284 -23.80 -19.92 11.61
N ARG A 285 -23.83 -18.84 10.81
CA ARG A 285 -25.08 -18.27 10.27
C ARG A 285 -25.75 -19.18 9.23
N LEU A 286 -24.99 -20.08 8.60
CA LEU A 286 -25.49 -21.15 7.72
C LEU A 286 -25.91 -22.43 8.49
N GLU A 287 -25.80 -22.44 9.82
CA GLU A 287 -26.05 -23.61 10.69
C GLU A 287 -25.08 -24.80 10.44
N GLU A 288 -23.95 -24.54 9.80
CA GLU A 288 -22.87 -25.50 9.59
C GLU A 288 -21.94 -25.50 10.81
N LEU A 289 -22.41 -26.07 11.92
CA LEU A 289 -21.76 -25.93 13.23
C LEU A 289 -20.35 -26.54 13.28
N THR A 290 -20.11 -27.65 12.58
CA THR A 290 -18.80 -28.31 12.55
C THR A 290 -17.76 -27.43 11.85
N GLU A 291 -18.09 -26.92 10.67
CA GLU A 291 -17.21 -26.03 9.91
C GLU A 291 -17.01 -24.69 10.61
N ALA A 292 -18.03 -24.20 11.32
CA ALA A 292 -17.91 -23.01 12.16
C ALA A 292 -16.90 -23.24 13.29
N GLU A 293 -16.98 -24.38 13.99
CA GLU A 293 -16.05 -24.74 15.04
C GLU A 293 -14.61 -24.86 14.52
N ASP A 294 -14.40 -25.55 13.41
CA ASP A 294 -13.07 -25.71 12.80
C ASP A 294 -12.47 -24.34 12.48
N ALA A 295 -13.23 -23.47 11.82
CA ALA A 295 -12.78 -22.12 11.47
C ALA A 295 -12.52 -21.25 12.71
N LEU A 296 -13.38 -21.29 13.72
CA LEU A 296 -13.19 -20.52 14.95
C LEU A 296 -12.03 -21.04 15.80
N SER A 297 -11.76 -22.34 15.76
CA SER A 297 -10.60 -22.95 16.41
C SER A 297 -9.29 -22.47 15.78
N GLU A 298 -9.22 -22.41 14.45
CA GLU A 298 -8.10 -21.78 13.73
C GLU A 298 -7.96 -20.29 14.08
N ALA A 299 -9.08 -19.55 14.15
CA ALA A 299 -9.08 -18.15 14.55
C ALA A 299 -8.52 -17.95 15.97
N ASN A 300 -8.90 -18.83 16.90
CA ASN A 300 -8.46 -18.82 18.29
C ASN A 300 -6.99 -19.22 18.45
N ALA A 301 -6.52 -20.18 17.64
CA ALA A 301 -5.11 -20.57 17.61
C ALA A 301 -4.20 -19.42 17.17
N LEU A 302 -4.66 -18.57 16.25
CA LEU A 302 -3.94 -17.40 15.78
C LEU A 302 -4.03 -16.20 16.75
N ASN A 303 -5.17 -16.01 17.40
CA ASN A 303 -5.35 -14.97 18.42
C ASN A 303 -6.38 -15.38 19.48
N ASN A 304 -5.87 -15.85 20.62
CA ASN A 304 -6.68 -16.28 21.76
C ASN A 304 -7.18 -15.12 22.66
N TYR A 305 -6.86 -13.87 22.32
CA TYR A 305 -7.35 -12.67 23.01
C TYR A 305 -8.55 -12.02 22.30
N SER A 306 -9.06 -12.63 21.21
CA SER A 306 -10.24 -12.11 20.51
C SER A 306 -11.53 -12.47 21.26
N ALA A 307 -12.16 -11.49 21.91
CA ALA A 307 -13.44 -11.67 22.60
C ALA A 307 -14.55 -12.16 21.67
N GLU A 308 -14.54 -11.72 20.41
CA GLU A 308 -15.54 -12.09 19.40
C GLU A 308 -15.39 -13.55 18.95
N VAL A 309 -14.16 -14.06 18.83
CA VAL A 309 -13.93 -15.50 18.57
C VAL A 309 -14.49 -16.34 19.71
N TRP A 310 -14.21 -15.97 20.96
CA TRP A 310 -14.77 -16.67 22.13
C TRP A 310 -16.29 -16.59 22.19
N ALA A 311 -16.89 -15.47 21.77
CA ALA A 311 -18.33 -15.28 21.71
C ALA A 311 -18.98 -16.26 20.72
N TYR A 312 -18.44 -16.38 19.51
CA TYR A 312 -18.93 -17.33 18.51
C TYR A 312 -18.65 -18.79 18.88
N LEU A 313 -17.51 -19.09 19.53
CA LEU A 313 -17.27 -20.43 20.09
C LEU A 313 -18.30 -20.78 21.16
N ALA A 314 -18.67 -19.83 22.03
CA ALA A 314 -19.73 -20.04 23.01
C ALA A 314 -21.07 -20.35 22.32
N LEU A 315 -21.46 -19.58 21.29
CA LEU A 315 -22.66 -19.85 20.50
C LEU A 315 -22.66 -21.24 19.84
N VAL A 316 -21.52 -21.64 19.25
CA VAL A 316 -21.37 -22.98 18.65
C VAL A 316 -21.51 -24.07 19.71
N CYS A 317 -20.86 -23.93 20.87
CA CYS A 317 -20.97 -24.90 21.96
C CYS A 317 -22.40 -24.98 22.54
N LEU A 318 -23.09 -23.84 22.69
CA LEU A 318 -24.48 -23.79 23.12
C LEU A 318 -25.38 -24.56 22.16
N LYS A 319 -25.28 -24.27 20.85
CA LYS A 319 -26.07 -24.99 19.83
C LYS A 319 -25.71 -26.47 19.73
N ALA A 320 -24.47 -26.84 20.01
CA ALA A 320 -24.00 -28.23 20.02
C ALA A 320 -24.34 -29.00 21.32
N GLY A 321 -24.93 -28.36 22.33
CA GLY A 321 -25.26 -29.02 23.61
C GLY A 321 -24.05 -29.26 24.53
N ARG A 322 -22.91 -28.60 24.27
CA ARG A 322 -21.66 -28.78 25.02
C ARG A 322 -21.55 -27.78 26.16
N GLN A 323 -22.10 -28.16 27.31
CA GLN A 323 -22.28 -27.27 28.45
C GLN A 323 -20.97 -26.68 29.01
N LEU A 324 -19.99 -27.54 29.32
CA LEU A 324 -18.75 -27.10 29.96
C LEU A 324 -17.95 -26.15 29.05
N GLU A 325 -17.87 -26.49 27.77
CA GLU A 325 -17.18 -25.67 26.78
C GLU A 325 -17.89 -24.34 26.52
N ALA A 326 -19.23 -24.33 26.51
CA ALA A 326 -20.02 -23.10 26.38
C ALA A 326 -19.78 -22.14 27.55
N GLU A 327 -19.84 -22.64 28.80
CA GLU A 327 -19.57 -21.84 30.01
C GLU A 327 -18.14 -21.28 30.00
N GLN A 328 -17.17 -22.10 29.61
CA GLN A 328 -15.77 -21.69 29.52
C GLN A 328 -15.58 -20.59 28.47
N ALA A 329 -16.10 -20.78 27.25
CA ALA A 329 -15.98 -19.81 26.16
C ALA A 329 -16.68 -18.49 26.50
N TYR A 330 -17.87 -18.55 27.12
CA TYR A 330 -18.57 -17.36 27.60
C TYR A 330 -17.78 -16.61 28.67
N LYS A 331 -17.16 -17.32 29.63
CA LYS A 331 -16.29 -16.69 30.64
C LYS A 331 -15.13 -15.93 30.01
N TYR A 332 -14.52 -16.46 28.94
CA TYR A 332 -13.47 -15.75 28.21
C TYR A 332 -14.01 -14.55 27.43
N THR A 333 -15.21 -14.65 26.85
CA THR A 333 -15.91 -13.53 26.18
C THR A 333 -16.06 -12.33 27.12
N ILE A 334 -16.50 -12.56 28.35
CA ILE A 334 -16.65 -11.51 29.37
C ILE A 334 -15.29 -11.03 29.89
N LYS A 335 -14.35 -11.94 30.17
CA LYS A 335 -13.00 -11.59 30.65
C LYS A 335 -12.26 -10.68 29.67
N LEU A 336 -12.43 -10.93 28.36
CA LEU A 336 -11.81 -10.16 27.28
C LEU A 336 -12.63 -8.94 26.85
N LYS A 337 -13.76 -8.67 27.50
CA LYS A 337 -14.61 -7.48 27.32
C LYS A 337 -15.12 -7.33 25.89
N LEU A 338 -15.93 -8.30 25.44
CA LEU A 338 -16.71 -8.15 24.21
C LEU A 338 -17.47 -6.81 24.21
N LYS A 339 -17.32 -6.04 23.12
CA LYS A 339 -17.97 -4.74 22.95
C LYS A 339 -19.26 -4.80 22.14
N ASP A 340 -19.45 -5.88 21.37
CA ASP A 340 -20.65 -6.07 20.55
C ASP A 340 -21.83 -6.46 21.45
N GLU A 341 -22.70 -5.50 21.72
CA GLU A 341 -23.88 -5.68 22.56
C GLU A 341 -24.90 -6.61 21.90
N ALA A 342 -25.07 -6.55 20.58
CA ALA A 342 -26.02 -7.39 19.86
C ALA A 342 -25.59 -8.87 19.87
N LEU A 343 -24.29 -9.14 19.74
CA LEU A 343 -23.77 -10.50 19.87
C LEU A 343 -23.89 -11.02 21.31
N LEU A 344 -23.72 -10.16 22.30
CA LEU A 344 -23.91 -10.53 23.71
C LEU A 344 -25.38 -10.87 24.00
N GLU A 345 -26.32 -10.08 23.48
CA GLU A 345 -27.75 -10.36 23.54
C GLU A 345 -28.09 -11.69 22.85
N GLU A 346 -27.50 -11.97 21.67
CA GLU A 346 -27.68 -13.26 20.97
C GLU A 346 -27.24 -14.43 21.86
N ILE A 347 -26.08 -14.33 22.52
CA ILE A 347 -25.60 -15.36 23.45
C ILE A 347 -26.60 -15.58 24.58
N HIS A 348 -27.08 -14.52 25.22
CA HIS A 348 -28.03 -14.63 26.34
C HIS A 348 -29.34 -15.27 25.90
N MET A 349 -29.88 -14.87 24.75
CA MET A 349 -31.09 -15.49 24.19
C MET A 349 -30.90 -16.99 23.94
N VAL A 350 -29.74 -17.41 23.41
CA VAL A 350 -29.47 -18.84 23.18
C VAL A 350 -29.29 -19.57 24.51
N GLN A 351 -28.60 -18.99 25.50
CA GLN A 351 -28.44 -19.55 26.84
C GLN A 351 -29.79 -19.79 27.52
N GLU A 352 -30.72 -18.83 27.45
CA GLU A 352 -32.09 -18.98 27.97
C GLU A 352 -32.85 -20.10 27.26
N MET A 353 -32.69 -20.20 25.94
CA MET A 353 -33.34 -21.24 25.13
C MET A 353 -32.85 -22.65 25.49
N VAL A 354 -31.54 -22.84 25.69
CA VAL A 354 -30.96 -24.15 25.98
C VAL A 354 -30.90 -24.48 27.48
N GLY A 355 -31.03 -23.48 28.36
CA GLY A 355 -31.05 -23.63 29.81
C GLY A 355 -29.68 -23.85 30.46
N PHE A 356 -28.57 -23.55 29.77
CA PHE A 356 -27.21 -23.66 30.31
C PHE A 356 -26.26 -22.63 29.68
N GLY A 357 -25.02 -22.57 30.18
CA GLY A 357 -23.95 -21.76 29.57
C GLY A 357 -23.76 -20.38 30.17
N ASN A 358 -24.75 -19.89 30.93
CA ASN A 358 -24.59 -18.70 31.77
C ASN A 358 -24.21 -19.15 33.20
N PRO A 359 -23.02 -18.81 33.70
CA PRO A 359 -22.54 -19.22 35.03
C PRO A 359 -23.32 -18.58 36.20
N SER A 360 -24.31 -17.74 35.91
CA SER A 360 -25.21 -17.15 36.91
C SER A 360 -26.45 -18.01 37.19
N PHE A 361 -26.65 -19.10 36.44
CA PHE A 361 -27.75 -20.06 36.60
C PHE A 361 -27.31 -21.33 37.33
#